data_AF-A0A5K1U0L8-F1
#
_entry.id   AF-A0A5K1U0L8-F1
#
_cell.length_a   1.000
_cell.length_b   1.000
_cell.length_c   1.000
_cell.angle_alpha   90.00
_cell.angle_beta   90.00
_cell.angle_gamma   90.00
#
_symmetry.space_group_name_H-M   'P 1'
#
loop_
_entity.id
_entity.type
_entity.pdbx_description
1 polymer ?
#
loop_
_entity_poly.entity_id
_entity_poly.type
_entity_poly.pdbx_seq_one_letter_code
_entity_poly.pdbx_strand_id
1 'polypeptide(L)'
;MDKTKTKKQITNGKGKKPAKVVKKVVKKVLGKKKKTTKKLNAVRLYEKGVILGYKRSQRNQDPNFALISIRNVHTKKHAQFYVGKRVAYVYRTNKHHDGVKIKCIWGKVCRTHGNSGVIRAKFKTNIPPKAFGDRVRILMYPSNI
;
A
#
# COMPACT_ATOMS: atom_id res chain seq x y z
N MET A 1 0.83 -40.05 -82.82
CA MET A 1 0.78 -41.38 -82.18
C MET A 1 0.92 -41.12 -80.69
N ASP A 2 -0.04 -41.36 -79.79
CA ASP A 2 -1.32 -42.04 -79.91
C ASP A 2 -2.29 -41.52 -78.83
N LYS A 3 -3.58 -41.51 -79.17
CA LYS A 3 -4.70 -41.26 -78.26
C LYS A 3 -5.27 -42.62 -77.86
N THR A 4 -5.53 -42.90 -76.57
CA THR A 4 -6.68 -43.72 -76.07
C THR A 4 -6.63 -43.82 -74.54
N LYS A 5 -7.65 -43.32 -73.81
CA LYS A 5 -8.78 -44.07 -73.18
C LYS A 5 -8.28 -45.21 -72.26
N THR A 6 -8.68 -45.39 -70.98
CA THR A 6 -10.07 -45.60 -70.51
C THR A 6 -10.17 -45.73 -68.96
N LYS A 7 -11.30 -45.24 -68.39
CA LYS A 7 -12.14 -45.73 -67.26
C LYS A 7 -11.65 -45.94 -65.80
N LYS A 8 -12.28 -45.14 -64.91
CA LYS A 8 -13.10 -45.47 -63.70
C LYS A 8 -12.47 -46.27 -62.53
N GLN A 9 -12.41 -45.68 -61.32
CA GLN A 9 -13.40 -45.87 -60.23
C GLN A 9 -13.09 -44.99 -59.00
N ILE A 10 -14.12 -44.85 -58.15
CA ILE A 10 -14.37 -43.88 -57.06
C ILE A 10 -13.55 -44.21 -55.79
N THR A 11 -12.99 -43.21 -55.09
CA THR A 11 -12.97 -43.15 -53.61
C THR A 11 -12.79 -41.73 -53.07
N ASN A 12 -13.41 -41.47 -51.92
CA ASN A 12 -13.74 -40.18 -51.34
C ASN A 12 -12.55 -39.39 -50.76
N GLY A 13 -12.31 -38.17 -51.27
CA GLY A 13 -11.42 -37.17 -50.65
C GLY A 13 -12.20 -35.95 -50.18
N LYS A 14 -12.52 -35.86 -48.89
CA LYS A 14 -13.25 -34.74 -48.26
C LYS A 14 -12.45 -33.43 -48.38
N GLY A 15 -12.85 -32.57 -49.32
CA GLY A 15 -12.43 -31.18 -49.41
C GLY A 15 -12.87 -30.38 -48.18
N LYS A 16 -11.88 -29.86 -47.46
CA LYS A 16 -12.00 -29.12 -46.19
C LYS A 16 -12.93 -27.91 -46.33
N LYS A 17 -14.07 -27.92 -45.64
CA LYS A 17 -14.87 -26.71 -45.33
C LYS A 17 -13.98 -25.67 -44.60
N PRO A 18 -14.12 -24.36 -44.84
CA PRO A 18 -13.15 -23.37 -44.40
C PRO A 18 -13.15 -23.25 -42.87
N ALA A 19 -12.10 -23.78 -42.24
CA ALA A 19 -11.84 -23.77 -40.80
C ALA A 19 -11.85 -22.36 -40.15
N LYS A 20 -11.87 -21.29 -40.96
CA LYS A 20 -11.97 -19.90 -40.49
C LYS A 20 -13.37 -19.54 -39.97
N VAL A 21 -14.44 -20.12 -40.51
CA VAL A 21 -15.82 -19.76 -40.10
C VAL A 21 -16.19 -20.44 -38.79
N VAL A 22 -15.86 -21.72 -38.62
CA VAL A 22 -16.13 -22.50 -37.40
C VAL A 22 -15.34 -21.96 -36.20
N LYS A 23 -14.07 -21.57 -36.38
CA LYS A 23 -13.26 -20.96 -35.32
C LYS A 23 -13.81 -19.62 -34.83
N LYS A 24 -14.51 -18.86 -35.69
CA LYS A 24 -15.12 -17.57 -35.34
C LYS A 24 -16.35 -17.75 -34.45
N VAL A 25 -17.12 -18.82 -34.67
CA VAL A 25 -18.31 -19.15 -33.87
C VAL A 25 -17.92 -19.70 -32.50
N VAL A 26 -16.96 -20.63 -32.41
CA VAL A 26 -16.52 -21.22 -31.13
C VAL A 26 -15.89 -20.17 -30.20
N LYS A 27 -15.13 -19.21 -30.75
CA LYS A 27 -14.51 -18.14 -29.96
C LYS A 27 -15.52 -17.12 -29.42
N LYS A 28 -16.73 -17.04 -30.00
CA LYS A 28 -17.81 -16.15 -29.54
C LYS A 28 -18.58 -16.72 -28.35
N VAL A 29 -18.60 -18.05 -28.18
CA VAL A 29 -19.29 -18.74 -27.06
C VAL A 29 -18.41 -18.82 -25.80
N LEU A 30 -17.08 -18.96 -25.96
CA LEU A 30 -16.11 -18.94 -24.85
C LEU A 30 -15.65 -17.53 -24.48
N GLY A 31 -16.57 -16.57 -24.51
CA GLY A 31 -16.36 -15.23 -23.95
C GLY A 31 -16.25 -15.32 -22.43
N LYS A 32 -15.11 -15.79 -21.91
CA LYS A 32 -14.75 -15.64 -20.50
C LYS A 32 -14.82 -14.14 -20.20
N LYS A 33 -15.91 -13.69 -19.56
CA LYS A 33 -15.97 -12.40 -18.87
C LYS A 33 -14.73 -12.37 -17.97
N LYS A 34 -13.68 -11.65 -18.39
CA LYS A 34 -12.59 -11.29 -17.50
C LYS A 34 -13.25 -10.49 -16.38
N LYS A 35 -13.51 -11.14 -15.24
CA LYS A 35 -13.82 -10.43 -14.00
C LYS A 35 -12.63 -9.50 -13.80
N THR A 36 -12.80 -8.20 -14.05
CA THR A 36 -11.84 -7.20 -13.61
C THR A 36 -11.74 -7.38 -12.11
N THR A 37 -10.67 -8.03 -11.64
CA THR A 37 -10.35 -8.09 -10.22
C THR A 37 -10.24 -6.65 -9.77
N LYS A 38 -11.27 -6.13 -9.08
CA LYS A 38 -11.19 -4.83 -8.43
C LYS A 38 -9.94 -4.90 -7.57
N LYS A 39 -8.90 -4.13 -7.89
CA LYS A 39 -7.73 -3.99 -7.02
C LYS A 39 -8.30 -3.53 -5.67
N LEU A 40 -8.20 -4.36 -4.64
CA LEU A 40 -8.59 -3.96 -3.29
C LEU A 40 -7.72 -2.76 -2.93
N ASN A 41 -8.36 -1.60 -2.78
CA ASN A 41 -7.68 -0.40 -2.34
C ASN A 41 -7.14 -0.67 -0.93
N ALA A 42 -5.89 -0.29 -0.68
CA ALA A 42 -5.29 -0.45 0.64
C ALA A 42 -6.10 0.35 1.67
N VAL A 43 -6.64 -0.34 2.67
CA VAL A 43 -7.43 0.26 3.75
C VAL A 43 -6.50 0.99 4.73
N ARG A 44 -6.91 2.18 5.18
CA ARG A 44 -6.18 2.95 6.19
C ARG A 44 -6.55 2.45 7.60
N LEU A 45 -5.59 1.83 8.29
CA LEU A 45 -5.76 1.28 9.66
C LEU A 45 -5.06 2.13 10.75
N TYR A 46 -4.74 3.39 10.44
CA TYR A 46 -3.96 4.28 11.30
C TYR A 46 -4.50 5.70 11.25
N GLU A 47 -4.30 6.44 12.33
CA GLU A 47 -4.56 7.87 12.34
C GLU A 47 -3.36 8.67 11.81
N LYS A 48 -3.66 9.70 11.02
CA LYS A 48 -2.62 10.53 10.41
C LYS A 48 -2.05 11.45 11.47
N GLY A 49 -0.73 11.50 11.59
CA GLY A 49 -0.04 12.52 12.37
C GLY A 49 1.02 13.25 11.56
N VAL A 50 1.55 14.34 12.13
CA VAL A 50 2.68 15.11 11.61
C VAL A 50 3.72 15.25 12.71
N ILE A 51 4.98 14.99 12.38
CA ILE A 51 6.09 15.19 13.30
C ILE A 51 6.43 16.67 13.30
N LEU A 52 6.29 17.34 14.45
CA LEU A 52 6.55 18.78 14.56
C LEU A 52 8.05 19.06 14.78
N GLY A 53 8.67 18.28 15.65
CA GLY A 53 10.01 18.53 16.13
C GLY A 53 10.33 17.60 17.30
N TYR A 54 11.43 17.86 18.01
CA TYR A 54 11.61 17.24 19.33
C TYR A 54 11.03 18.10 20.46
N LYS A 55 10.94 17.51 21.65
CA LYS A 55 10.71 18.25 22.89
C LYS A 55 11.81 19.30 23.02
N ARG A 56 11.45 20.52 23.40
CA ARG A 56 12.40 21.63 23.44
C ARG A 56 12.09 22.63 24.53
N SER A 57 13.13 23.32 24.95
CA SER A 57 13.08 24.61 25.64
C SER A 57 13.28 25.72 24.60
N GLN A 58 13.39 26.98 25.03
CA GLN A 58 13.64 28.11 24.14
C GLN A 58 14.94 27.90 23.34
N ARG A 59 16.03 27.49 24.01
CA ARG A 59 17.37 27.33 23.43
C ARG A 59 17.80 25.87 23.24
N ASN A 60 17.30 24.96 24.06
CA ASN A 60 17.74 23.56 24.07
C ASN A 60 16.71 22.62 23.43
N GLN A 61 17.19 21.56 22.79
CA GLN A 61 16.38 20.54 22.14
C GLN A 61 16.67 19.19 22.79
N ASP A 62 15.65 18.37 23.05
CA ASP A 62 15.78 17.01 23.60
C ASP A 62 15.32 15.98 22.55
N PRO A 63 16.25 15.39 21.76
CA PRO A 63 15.93 14.46 20.69
C PRO A 63 15.29 13.14 21.12
N ASN A 64 15.30 12.83 22.42
CA ASN A 64 14.75 11.57 22.93
C ASN A 64 13.23 11.48 22.77
N PHE A 65 12.55 12.62 22.66
CA PHE A 65 11.10 12.69 22.53
C PHE A 65 10.72 13.55 21.34
N ALA A 66 9.95 12.98 20.41
CA ALA A 66 9.37 13.73 19.31
C ALA A 66 7.97 14.25 19.68
N LEU A 67 7.66 15.45 19.23
CA LEU A 67 6.33 16.05 19.29
C LEU A 67 5.57 15.70 18.02
N ILE A 68 4.38 15.14 18.17
CA ILE A 68 3.54 14.71 17.05
C ILE A 68 2.16 15.35 17.22
N SER A 69 1.71 16.03 16.18
CA SER A 69 0.32 16.48 16.05
C SER A 69 -0.51 15.38 15.40
N ILE A 70 -1.67 15.08 15.96
CA ILE A 70 -2.60 14.07 15.43
C ILE A 70 -3.70 14.82 14.67
N ARG A 71 -4.06 14.33 13.49
CA ARG A 71 -5.14 14.91 12.70
C ARG A 71 -6.46 14.87 13.50
N ASN A 72 -7.17 16.00 13.51
CA ASN A 72 -8.48 16.18 14.15
C ASN A 72 -8.47 15.97 15.68
N VAL A 73 -7.32 16.12 16.34
CA VAL A 73 -7.21 16.06 17.80
C VAL A 73 -6.73 17.42 18.30
N HIS A 74 -7.63 18.18 18.93
CA HIS A 74 -7.36 19.55 19.36
C HIS A 74 -7.31 19.73 20.89
N THR A 75 -7.73 18.72 21.65
CA THR A 75 -7.76 18.79 23.12
C THR A 75 -6.89 17.71 23.74
N LYS A 76 -6.37 18.01 24.95
CA LYS A 76 -5.61 17.06 25.77
C LYS A 76 -6.41 15.79 26.10
N LYS A 77 -7.73 15.91 26.32
CA LYS A 77 -8.62 14.79 26.63
C LYS A 77 -8.66 13.78 25.47
N HIS A 78 -8.81 14.25 24.24
CA HIS A 78 -8.79 13.37 23.06
C HIS A 78 -7.40 12.79 22.78
N ALA A 79 -6.33 13.56 23.03
CA ALA A 79 -4.97 13.05 22.86
C ALA A 79 -4.64 11.91 23.84
N GLN A 80 -5.28 11.87 25.01
CA GLN A 80 -5.06 10.82 26.02
C GLN A 80 -5.39 9.42 25.49
N PHE A 81 -6.38 9.29 24.60
CA PHE A 81 -6.72 8.02 23.95
C PHE A 81 -5.54 7.40 23.19
N TYR A 82 -4.66 8.24 22.63
CA TYR A 82 -3.53 7.79 21.85
C TYR A 82 -2.30 7.43 22.69
N VAL A 83 -2.34 7.64 24.00
CA VAL A 83 -1.24 7.25 24.90
C VAL A 83 -1.09 5.74 24.90
N GLY A 84 0.14 5.25 24.78
CA GLY A 84 0.45 3.83 24.71
C GLY A 84 0.38 3.22 23.31
N LYS A 85 -0.28 3.88 22.35
CA LYS A 85 -0.38 3.44 20.96
C LYS A 85 0.99 3.38 20.27
N ARG A 86 1.13 2.50 19.28
CA ARG A 86 2.34 2.41 18.46
C ARG A 86 2.34 3.49 17.39
N VAL A 87 3.53 4.01 17.12
CA VAL A 87 3.75 4.99 16.07
C VAL A 87 4.82 4.49 15.10
N ALA A 88 4.63 4.77 13.83
CA ALA A 88 5.51 4.33 12.75
C ALA A 88 5.81 5.50 11.83
N TYR A 89 7.09 5.85 11.72
CA TYR A 89 7.60 6.76 10.71
C TYR A 89 8.10 5.95 9.52
N VAL A 90 7.38 6.01 8.41
CA VAL A 90 7.67 5.26 7.19
C VAL A 90 8.27 6.19 6.15
N TYR A 91 9.47 5.89 5.69
CA TYR A 91 10.19 6.71 4.71
C TYR A 91 10.80 5.85 3.61
N ARG A 92 11.13 6.50 2.48
CA ARG A 92 11.71 5.84 1.31
C ARG A 92 13.20 6.15 1.21
N THR A 93 13.98 5.16 0.81
CA THR A 93 15.41 5.26 0.51
C THR A 93 15.68 4.97 -0.96
N ASN A 94 16.79 5.49 -1.48
CA ASN A 94 17.21 5.22 -2.87
C ASN A 94 17.80 3.82 -3.01
N LYS A 95 18.66 3.44 -2.04
CA LYS A 95 19.27 2.11 -1.95
C LYS A 95 18.28 1.12 -1.33
N HIS A 96 18.36 -0.12 -1.79
CA HIS A 96 17.64 -1.24 -1.21
C HIS A 96 18.33 -1.68 0.08
N HIS A 97 17.52 -1.94 1.10
CA HIS A 97 17.93 -2.63 2.32
C HIS A 97 16.97 -3.81 2.48
N ASP A 98 17.48 -5.03 2.66
CA ASP A 98 16.66 -6.25 2.75
C ASP A 98 15.70 -6.45 1.56
N GLY A 99 16.13 -6.05 0.35
CA GLY A 99 15.33 -6.08 -0.87
C GLY A 99 14.28 -4.96 -1.00
N VAL A 100 14.04 -4.17 0.04
CA VAL A 100 13.00 -3.10 0.05
C VAL A 100 13.60 -1.69 0.05
N LYS A 101 12.88 -0.74 -0.57
CA LYS A 101 13.20 0.71 -0.54
C LYS A 101 12.49 1.47 0.57
N ILE A 102 11.63 0.81 1.34
CA ILE A 102 10.78 1.45 2.35
C ILE A 102 11.28 1.00 3.72
N LYS A 103 11.59 1.97 4.57
CA LYS A 103 12.05 1.73 5.94
C LYS A 103 11.06 2.31 6.93
N CYS A 104 11.05 1.74 8.13
CA CYS A 104 10.18 2.17 9.21
C CYS A 104 10.98 2.37 10.50
N ILE A 105 10.82 3.52 11.13
CA ILE A 105 11.23 3.73 12.52
C ILE A 105 10.00 3.58 13.40
N TRP A 106 10.05 2.60 14.28
CA TRP A 106 8.98 2.32 15.23
C TRP A 106 9.15 3.11 16.52
N GLY A 107 8.04 3.47 17.13
CA GLY A 107 7.98 4.10 18.44
C GLY A 107 6.69 3.81 19.18
N LYS A 108 6.58 4.42 20.35
CA LYS A 108 5.40 4.39 21.22
C LYS A 108 5.05 5.81 21.63
N VAL A 109 3.75 6.09 21.69
CA VAL A 109 3.24 7.33 22.28
C VAL A 109 3.36 7.24 23.79
N CYS A 110 4.06 8.19 24.42
CA CYS A 110 4.36 8.15 25.84
C CYS A 110 3.34 8.93 26.68
N ARG A 111 3.05 10.18 26.30
CA ARG A 111 2.16 11.08 27.06
C ARG A 111 1.69 12.24 26.19
N THR A 112 0.63 12.90 26.60
CA THR A 112 0.14 14.14 25.99
C THR A 112 1.10 15.31 26.22
N HIS A 113 1.03 16.31 25.35
CA HIS A 113 1.87 17.50 25.35
C HIS A 113 1.03 18.76 25.12
N GLY A 114 1.12 19.70 26.06
CA GLY A 114 0.32 20.93 26.03
C GLY A 114 -1.18 20.66 26.05
N ASN A 115 -1.95 21.68 25.65
CA ASN A 115 -3.41 21.64 25.63
C ASN A 115 -3.99 21.36 24.24
N SER A 116 -3.22 21.60 23.17
CA SER A 116 -3.65 21.55 21.75
C SER A 116 -3.75 20.16 21.14
N GLY A 117 -3.76 19.08 21.95
CA GLY A 117 -3.87 17.72 21.45
C GLY A 117 -2.58 17.12 20.86
N VAL A 118 -1.43 17.77 21.06
CA VAL A 118 -0.11 17.25 20.67
C VAL A 118 0.29 16.12 21.62
N ILE A 119 1.03 15.14 21.12
CA ILE A 119 1.56 14.02 21.91
C ILE A 119 3.09 13.97 21.84
N ARG A 120 3.69 13.35 22.86
CA ARG A 120 5.09 12.93 22.83
C ARG A 120 5.20 11.47 22.48
N ALA A 121 6.11 11.17 21.56
CA ALA A 121 6.48 9.81 21.21
C ALA A 121 7.97 9.58 21.42
N LYS A 122 8.30 8.39 21.93
CA LYS A 122 9.66 7.86 21.99
C LYS A 122 9.80 6.81 20.92
N PHE A 123 10.77 6.99 20.04
CA PHE A 123 11.10 6.03 18.98
C PHE A 123 12.22 5.10 19.44
N LYS A 124 12.34 3.92 18.80
CA LYS A 124 13.43 2.98 19.07
C LYS A 124 14.78 3.62 18.76
N THR A 125 14.86 4.33 17.65
CA THR A 125 15.96 5.22 17.31
C THR A 125 15.40 6.64 17.21
N ASN A 126 16.18 7.64 17.64
CA ASN A 126 15.73 9.03 17.55
C ASN A 126 15.40 9.37 16.09
N ILE A 127 14.26 10.05 15.89
CA ILE A 127 13.80 10.43 14.56
C ILE A 127 14.84 11.39 13.95
N PRO A 128 15.19 11.31 12.66
CA PRO A 128 16.05 12.32 12.03
C PRO A 128 15.35 13.68 11.93
N PRO A 129 16.06 14.83 12.06
CA PRO A 129 15.46 16.16 11.92
C PRO A 129 14.79 16.41 10.56
N LYS A 130 15.25 15.71 9.52
CA LYS A 130 14.64 15.73 8.17
C LYS A 130 13.17 15.28 8.16
N ALA A 131 12.73 14.53 9.17
CA ALA A 131 11.35 14.07 9.27
C ALA A 131 10.38 15.14 9.80
N PHE A 132 10.86 16.32 10.21
CA PHE A 132 9.98 17.39 10.68
C PHE A 132 9.09 17.88 9.53
N GLY A 133 7.80 18.02 9.79
CA GLY A 133 6.77 18.27 8.78
C GLY A 133 6.30 17.02 8.03
N ASP A 134 6.98 15.88 8.15
CA ASP A 134 6.56 14.65 7.50
C ASP A 134 5.45 13.93 8.27
N ARG A 135 4.71 13.10 7.52
CA ARG A 135 3.58 12.32 8.03
C ARG A 135 4.05 11.10 8.79
N VAL A 136 3.40 10.86 9.91
CA VAL A 136 3.61 9.68 10.73
C VAL A 136 2.30 8.91 10.88
N ARG A 137 2.41 7.60 11.08
CA ARG A 137 1.26 6.70 11.23
C ARG A 137 1.12 6.34 12.71
N ILE A 138 -0.01 6.70 13.32
CA ILE A 138 -0.34 6.33 14.70
C ILE A 138 -1.34 5.18 14.62
N LEU A 139 -0.92 4.02 15.08
CA LEU A 139 -1.67 2.79 14.93
C LEU A 139 -2.67 2.64 16.07
N MET A 140 -3.78 1.94 15.85
CA MET A 140 -4.83 1.80 16.86
C MET A 140 -4.49 0.80 17.98
N TYR A 141 -3.36 0.11 17.88
CA TYR A 141 -2.90 -0.88 18.85
C TYR A 141 -1.67 -0.39 19.64
N PRO A 142 -1.45 -0.88 20.87
CA PRO A 142 -2.34 -1.72 21.68
C PRO A 142 -3.65 -1.01 22.07
N SER A 143 -4.76 -1.74 22.17
CA SER A 143 -6.05 -1.17 22.58
C SER A 143 -6.26 -1.37 24.08
N ASN A 144 -6.55 -0.27 24.77
CA ASN A 144 -6.94 -0.23 26.18
C ASN A 144 -8.32 0.47 26.34
N ILE A 145 -9.01 0.74 25.23
CA ILE A 145 -10.44 1.07 25.22
C ILE A 145 -11.21 -0.23 25.29
#